data_AF-A0A4U3JYN2-F1
#
_entry.id   AF-A0A4U3JYN2-F1
#
_cell.length_a   1.000
_cell.length_b   1.000
_cell.length_c   1.000
_cell.angle_alpha   90.00
_cell.angle_beta   90.00
_cell.angle_gamma   90.00
#
_symmetry.space_group_name_H-M   'P 1'
#
loop_
_entity.id
_entity.type
_entity.pdbx_description
1 polymer ?
#
loop_
_entity_poly.entity_id
_entity_poly.type
_entity_poly.pdbx_seq_one_letter_code
_entity_poly.pdbx_strand_id
1 'polypeptide(L)'
;PEYEAALGVKIYEAYLGRDLFFVLKDEETVAKITPDFSALKALDLGVGVIVTASGDSVDFVSRTFFPKLRINEDPVCGSAHANLIPYWGKRLNQTTLSAYQVSSRGGFLTCEVKEDRVIIGGTAKLFAKGEAYLPV
;
A
#
# COMPACT_ATOMS: atom_id res chain seq x y z
N PRO A 1 15.61 8.77 10.81
CA PRO A 1 15.07 9.67 11.85
C PRO A 1 13.77 10.37 11.43
N GLU A 2 13.76 11.09 10.29
CA GLU A 2 12.57 11.83 9.83
C GLU A 2 11.42 10.93 9.34
N TYR A 3 11.72 9.82 8.64
CA TYR A 3 10.70 8.87 8.19
C TYR A 3 9.96 8.20 9.34
N GLU A 4 10.71 7.75 10.35
CA GLU A 4 10.14 7.13 11.56
C GLU A 4 9.35 8.16 12.39
N ALA A 5 9.81 9.41 12.45
CA ALA A 5 9.08 10.49 13.10
C ALA A 5 7.74 10.78 12.40
N ALA A 6 7.72 10.77 11.06
CA ALA A 6 6.50 11.01 10.29
C ALA A 6 5.49 9.84 10.38
N LEU A 7 5.96 8.60 10.48
CA LEU A 7 5.10 7.42 10.65
C LEU A 7 4.71 7.14 12.11
N GLY A 8 5.49 7.66 13.07
CA GLY A 8 5.33 7.36 14.50
C GLY A 8 5.76 5.94 14.88
N VAL A 9 6.57 5.27 14.05
CA VAL A 9 6.99 3.88 14.29
C VAL A 9 8.37 3.58 13.71
N LYS A 10 9.03 2.56 14.25
CA LYS A 10 10.29 2.04 13.76
C LYS A 10 10.14 1.44 12.36
N ILE A 11 11.06 1.78 11.47
CA ILE A 11 11.19 1.20 10.13
C ILE A 11 12.32 0.17 10.14
N TYR A 12 12.05 -1.03 9.64
CA TYR A 12 13.02 -2.14 9.66
C TYR A 12 13.83 -2.19 8.36
N GLU A 13 13.18 -1.93 7.24
CA GLU A 13 13.83 -1.85 5.93
C GLU A 13 13.20 -0.70 5.14
N ALA A 14 14.00 -0.03 4.31
CA ALA A 14 13.56 1.10 3.50
C ALA A 14 14.06 0.95 2.07
N TYR A 15 13.17 1.18 1.12
CA TYR A 15 13.41 1.11 -0.31
C TYR A 15 12.77 2.31 -1.02
N LEU A 16 13.14 2.50 -2.28
CA LEU A 16 12.57 3.54 -3.13
C LEU A 16 12.24 2.96 -4.51
N GLY A 17 10.99 3.15 -4.93
CA GLY A 17 10.56 3.00 -6.32
C GLY A 17 9.99 4.35 -6.81
N ARG A 18 8.77 4.33 -7.37
CA ARG A 18 7.98 5.56 -7.50
C ARG A 18 7.70 6.20 -6.13
N ASP A 19 7.46 5.35 -5.14
CA ASP A 19 7.09 5.72 -3.78
C ASP A 19 8.18 5.26 -2.81
N LEU A 20 8.28 5.95 -1.68
CA LEU A 20 9.00 5.42 -0.53
C LEU A 20 8.32 4.12 -0.09
N PHE A 21 9.11 3.11 0.28
CA PHE A 21 8.61 1.80 0.66
C PHE A 21 9.26 1.39 1.98
N PHE A 22 8.45 1.18 3.01
CA PHE A 22 8.91 0.90 4.36
C PHE A 22 8.35 -0.42 4.89
N VAL A 23 9.25 -1.26 5.38
CA VAL A 23 8.91 -2.53 6.03
C VAL A 23 8.80 -2.28 7.52
N LEU A 24 7.64 -2.59 8.09
CA LEU A 24 7.32 -2.45 9.50
C LEU A 24 7.34 -3.83 10.18
N LYS A 25 7.10 -3.84 11.49
CA LYS A 25 7.23 -5.03 12.33
C LYS A 25 6.24 -6.15 11.97
N ASP A 26 4.94 -5.82 11.91
CA ASP A 26 3.83 -6.78 11.79
C ASP A 26 2.56 -6.08 11.28
N GLU A 27 1.54 -6.88 10.95
CA GLU A 27 0.24 -6.40 10.48
C GLU A 27 -0.43 -5.46 11.48
N GLU A 28 -0.40 -5.79 12.77
CA GLU A 28 -0.94 -4.96 13.85
C GLU A 28 -0.33 -3.55 13.83
N THR A 29 0.99 -3.45 13.65
CA THR A 29 1.68 -2.17 13.52
C THR A 29 1.18 -1.40 12.30
N VAL A 30 1.15 -2.02 11.12
CA VAL A 30 0.68 -1.39 9.87
C VAL A 30 -0.75 -0.88 10.02
N ALA A 31 -1.63 -1.66 10.63
CA ALA A 31 -3.03 -1.29 10.85
C ALA A 31 -3.19 -0.09 11.79
N LYS A 32 -2.37 -0.02 12.85
CA LYS A 32 -2.51 0.97 13.93
C LYS A 32 -1.81 2.31 13.69
N ILE A 33 -0.85 2.39 12.75
CA ILE A 33 -0.15 3.66 12.55
C ILE A 33 -1.12 4.79 12.16
N THR A 34 -0.86 5.99 12.68
CA THR A 34 -1.60 7.19 12.33
C THR A 34 -0.58 8.24 11.90
N PRO A 35 -0.15 8.25 10.62
CA PRO A 35 0.97 9.08 10.18
C PRO A 35 0.67 10.57 10.26
N ASP A 36 1.70 11.38 10.49
CA ASP A 36 1.64 12.82 10.26
C ASP A 36 1.71 13.07 8.75
N PHE A 37 0.54 13.31 8.14
CA PHE A 37 0.45 13.55 6.71
C PHE A 37 1.16 14.83 6.25
N SER A 38 1.31 15.83 7.13
CA SER A 38 2.06 17.04 6.82
C SER A 38 3.55 16.73 6.75
N ALA A 39 4.06 15.94 7.69
CA ALA A 39 5.45 15.48 7.68
C ALA A 39 5.73 14.56 6.48
N LEU A 40 4.84 13.61 6.18
CA LEU A 40 4.97 12.74 5.00
C LEU A 40 4.97 13.54 3.69
N LYS A 41 4.18 14.61 3.61
CA LYS A 41 4.15 15.50 2.44
C LYS A 41 5.47 16.24 2.23
N ALA A 42 6.15 16.57 3.33
CA ALA A 42 7.41 17.33 3.33
C ALA A 42 8.64 16.47 2.98
N LEU A 43 8.53 15.15 2.98
CA LEU A 43 9.63 14.26 2.58
C LEU A 43 10.01 14.53 1.12
N ASP A 44 11.31 14.55 0.80
CA ASP A 44 11.76 14.86 -0.56
C ASP A 44 11.48 13.71 -1.54
N LEU A 45 11.80 12.48 -1.13
CA LEU A 45 11.73 11.30 -1.99
C LEU A 45 10.31 10.78 -2.18
N GLY A 46 10.10 10.13 -3.33
CA GLY A 46 8.88 9.42 -3.68
C GLY A 46 7.66 10.31 -3.97
N VAL A 47 6.69 9.77 -4.70
CA VAL A 47 5.39 10.42 -4.91
C VAL A 47 4.46 10.17 -3.71
N GLY A 48 4.48 8.95 -3.18
CA GLY A 48 3.82 8.58 -1.93
C GLY A 48 4.71 7.75 -1.02
N VAL A 49 4.07 7.16 -0.01
CA VAL A 49 4.68 6.30 1.00
C VAL A 49 3.87 5.02 1.11
N ILE A 50 4.53 3.88 0.91
CA ILE A 50 4.01 2.53 1.11
C ILE A 50 4.58 2.02 2.43
N VAL A 51 3.71 1.49 3.29
CA VAL A 51 4.12 0.70 4.45
C VAL A 51 3.64 -0.73 4.29
N THR A 52 4.44 -1.69 4.75
CA THR A 52 4.11 -3.12 4.61
C THR A 52 4.70 -3.96 5.73
N ALA A 53 4.08 -5.11 5.98
CA ALA A 53 4.58 -6.13 6.91
C ALA A 53 4.03 -7.51 6.50
N SER A 54 4.55 -8.57 7.12
CA SER A 54 3.95 -9.90 7.01
C SER A 54 2.52 -9.86 7.53
N GLY A 55 1.61 -10.53 6.84
CA GLY A 55 0.23 -10.65 7.29
C GLY A 55 0.05 -11.78 8.30
N ASP A 56 -0.96 -11.66 9.14
CA ASP A 56 -1.33 -12.68 10.13
C ASP A 56 -2.19 -13.79 9.48
N SER A 57 -3.01 -13.42 8.49
CA SER A 57 -3.91 -14.33 7.76
C SER A 57 -3.74 -14.30 6.24
N VAL A 58 -2.82 -13.47 5.74
CA VAL A 58 -2.45 -13.31 4.33
C VAL A 58 -0.93 -13.25 4.23
N ASP A 59 -0.36 -13.41 3.05
CA ASP A 59 1.10 -13.43 2.90
C ASP A 59 1.75 -12.07 3.25
N PHE A 60 1.10 -10.96 2.89
CA PHE A 60 1.52 -9.62 3.32
C PHE A 60 0.38 -8.61 3.40
N VAL A 61 0.59 -7.56 4.19
CA VAL A 61 -0.32 -6.41 4.27
C VAL A 61 0.36 -5.12 3.84
N SER A 62 -0.46 -4.13 3.46
CA SER A 62 0.06 -2.79 3.17
C SER A 62 -0.92 -1.68 3.51
N ARG A 63 -0.40 -0.45 3.57
CA ARG A 63 -1.16 0.81 3.45
C ARG A 63 -0.36 1.79 2.59
N THR A 64 -1.05 2.71 1.93
CA THR A 64 -0.42 3.65 1.00
C THR A 64 -0.92 5.07 1.20
N PHE A 65 0.01 6.01 1.34
CA PHE A 65 -0.25 7.41 1.66
C PHE A 65 0.29 8.32 0.56
N PHE A 66 -0.53 9.26 0.08
CA PHE A 66 -0.17 10.16 -1.03
C PHE A 66 -0.46 11.64 -0.71
N PRO A 67 -0.02 12.18 0.45
CA PRO A 67 -0.38 13.53 0.84
C PRO A 67 0.19 14.61 -0.10
N LYS A 68 1.26 14.31 -0.86
CA LYS A 68 1.76 15.13 -1.98
C LYS A 68 0.72 15.29 -3.10
N LEU A 69 -0.13 14.29 -3.30
CA LEU A 69 -1.21 14.28 -4.30
C LEU A 69 -2.58 14.68 -3.71
N ARG A 70 -2.61 15.24 -2.49
CA ARG A 70 -3.85 15.61 -1.77
C ARG A 70 -4.74 14.42 -1.40
N ILE A 71 -4.20 13.19 -1.42
CA ILE A 71 -4.88 11.97 -0.98
C ILE A 71 -4.11 11.45 0.23
N ASN A 72 -4.60 11.70 1.45
CA ASN A 72 -3.87 11.30 2.66
C ASN A 72 -3.64 9.78 2.70
N GLU A 73 -4.67 8.99 2.42
CA GLU A 73 -4.60 7.54 2.32
C GLU A 73 -5.47 7.05 1.17
N ASP A 74 -4.90 6.22 0.30
CA ASP A 74 -5.65 5.50 -0.73
C ASP A 74 -6.14 4.17 -0.15
N PRO A 75 -7.46 3.87 -0.18
CA PRO A 75 -7.99 2.62 0.33
C PRO A 75 -7.33 1.36 -0.24
N VAL A 76 -7.10 1.34 -1.55
CA VAL A 76 -6.47 0.24 -2.28
C VAL A 76 -5.71 0.78 -3.50
N CYS A 77 -4.39 0.87 -3.42
CA CYS A 77 -3.57 1.37 -4.51
C CYS A 77 -2.99 0.21 -5.34
N GLY A 78 -3.65 -0.17 -6.43
CA GLY A 78 -3.18 -1.26 -7.30
C GLY A 78 -1.75 -1.03 -7.84
N SER A 79 -1.40 0.22 -8.19
CA SER A 79 -0.05 0.55 -8.69
C SER A 79 1.08 0.33 -7.67
N ALA A 80 0.80 0.45 -6.36
CA ALA A 80 1.79 0.20 -5.31
C ALA A 80 2.23 -1.27 -5.27
N HIS A 81 1.40 -2.18 -5.79
CA HIS A 81 1.70 -3.61 -5.84
C HIS A 81 2.79 -3.97 -6.85
N ALA A 82 3.15 -3.05 -7.76
CA ALA A 82 4.35 -3.17 -8.58
C ALA A 82 5.65 -3.20 -7.74
N ASN A 83 5.64 -2.59 -6.55
CA ASN A 83 6.76 -2.67 -5.60
C ASN A 83 6.58 -3.83 -4.61
N LEU A 84 5.36 -4.02 -4.09
CA LEU A 84 5.07 -5.01 -3.04
C LEU A 84 5.23 -6.45 -3.50
N ILE A 85 4.70 -6.78 -4.69
CA ILE A 85 4.66 -8.16 -5.16
C ILE A 85 6.07 -8.72 -5.43
N PRO A 86 6.99 -8.01 -6.11
CA PRO A 86 8.36 -8.51 -6.28
C PRO A 86 9.12 -8.62 -4.96
N TYR A 87 8.90 -7.67 -4.04
CA TYR A 87 9.53 -7.70 -2.71
C TYR A 87 9.08 -8.93 -1.92
N TRP A 88 7.77 -9.12 -1.74
CA TRP A 88 7.24 -10.23 -0.95
C TRP A 88 7.39 -11.58 -1.64
N GLY A 89 7.22 -11.66 -2.96
CA GLY A 89 7.45 -12.88 -3.72
C GLY A 89 8.89 -13.38 -3.59
N LYS A 90 9.87 -12.48 -3.65
CA LYS A 90 11.28 -12.82 -3.40
C LYS A 90 11.52 -13.20 -1.94
N ARG A 91 10.96 -12.44 -0.99
CA ARG A 91 11.18 -12.66 0.46
C ARG A 91 10.59 -13.98 0.96
N LEU A 92 9.41 -14.33 0.46
CA LEU A 92 8.68 -15.55 0.84
C LEU A 92 8.98 -16.73 -0.10
N ASN A 93 9.73 -16.50 -1.18
CA ASN A 93 10.03 -17.49 -2.21
C ASN A 93 8.76 -18.12 -2.81
N GLN A 94 7.80 -17.27 -3.21
CA GLN A 94 6.49 -17.65 -3.75
C GLN A 94 6.18 -16.89 -5.05
N THR A 95 5.47 -17.55 -5.96
CA THR A 95 4.98 -16.93 -7.22
C THR A 95 3.54 -16.45 -7.12
N THR A 96 2.72 -17.05 -6.26
CA THR A 96 1.35 -16.60 -5.98
C THR A 96 1.24 -16.19 -4.53
N LEU A 97 0.68 -15.02 -4.27
CA LEU A 97 0.54 -14.44 -2.94
C LEU A 97 -0.87 -13.90 -2.72
N SER A 98 -1.28 -13.87 -1.46
CA SER A 98 -2.45 -13.20 -0.94
C SER A 98 -2.04 -11.91 -0.24
N ALA A 99 -2.73 -10.82 -0.52
CA ALA A 99 -2.42 -9.52 0.06
C ALA A 99 -3.68 -8.86 0.62
N TYR A 100 -3.51 -8.07 1.68
CA TYR A 100 -4.58 -7.23 2.20
C TYR A 100 -4.08 -5.80 2.44
N GLN A 101 -4.72 -4.83 1.79
CA GLN A 101 -4.49 -3.43 2.09
C GLN A 101 -5.35 -3.02 3.28
N VAL A 102 -4.73 -2.99 4.47
CA VAL A 102 -5.37 -2.78 5.78
C VAL A 102 -5.62 -1.28 6.04
N SER A 103 -6.20 -0.60 5.05
CA SER A 103 -6.77 0.74 5.23
C SER A 103 -8.09 0.66 6.00
N SER A 104 -8.66 1.81 6.37
CA SER A 104 -9.97 1.86 7.04
C SER A 104 -11.10 1.19 6.26
N ARG A 105 -11.02 1.15 4.92
CA ARG A 105 -12.00 0.48 4.05
C ARG A 105 -11.62 -0.96 3.74
N GLY A 106 -10.35 -1.33 3.87
CA GLY A 106 -9.84 -2.65 3.55
C GLY A 106 -9.85 -2.97 2.06
N GLY A 107 -9.03 -3.93 1.66
CA GLY A 107 -9.06 -4.48 0.31
C GLY A 107 -8.20 -5.73 0.18
N PHE A 108 -8.83 -6.84 -0.21
CA PHE A 108 -8.12 -8.08 -0.50
C PHE A 108 -7.67 -8.11 -1.95
N LEU A 109 -6.45 -8.61 -2.20
CA LEU A 109 -5.90 -8.81 -3.53
C LEU A 109 -5.28 -10.21 -3.66
N THR A 110 -5.54 -10.87 -4.78
CA THR A 110 -4.72 -12.00 -5.23
C THR A 110 -3.56 -11.45 -6.07
N CYS A 111 -2.36 -11.98 -5.87
CA CYS A 111 -1.15 -11.50 -6.49
C CYS A 111 -0.41 -12.65 -7.19
N GLU A 112 0.21 -12.35 -8.33
CA GLU A 112 1.06 -13.30 -9.05
C GLU A 112 2.34 -12.59 -9.54
N VAL A 113 3.49 -13.20 -9.29
CA VAL A 113 4.78 -12.86 -9.88
C VAL A 113 4.95 -13.66 -11.16
N LYS A 114 5.11 -12.96 -12.29
CA LYS A 114 5.63 -13.50 -13.54
C LYS A 114 7.03 -12.93 -13.77
N GLU A 115 7.74 -13.42 -14.77
CA GLU A 115 9.14 -13.06 -15.06
C GLU A 115 9.37 -11.54 -15.03
N ASP A 116 8.72 -10.79 -15.94
CA ASP A 116 8.87 -9.33 -16.05
C ASP A 116 7.58 -8.57 -15.69
N ARG A 117 6.64 -9.22 -15.00
CA ARG A 117 5.32 -8.64 -14.74
C ARG A 117 4.72 -9.14 -13.44
N VAL A 118 3.91 -8.29 -12.81
CA VAL A 118 3.06 -8.69 -11.69
C VAL A 118 1.59 -8.59 -12.08
N ILE A 119 0.77 -9.47 -11.51
CA ILE A 119 -0.68 -9.48 -11.70
C ILE A 119 -1.34 -9.25 -10.35
N ILE A 120 -2.39 -8.44 -10.36
CA ILE A 120 -3.32 -8.28 -9.23
C ILE A 120 -4.71 -8.69 -9.68
N GLY A 121 -5.43 -9.38 -8.79
CA GLY A 121 -6.84 -9.70 -8.92
C GLY A 121 -7.61 -9.23 -7.68
N GLY A 122 -8.89 -8.89 -7.88
CA GLY A 122 -9.76 -8.44 -6.81
C GLY A 122 -11.23 -8.60 -7.19
N THR A 123 -12.11 -8.50 -6.21
CA THR A 123 -13.56 -8.51 -6.44
C THR A 123 -14.11 -7.08 -6.50
N ALA A 124 -15.27 -6.90 -7.12
CA ALA A 124 -15.94 -5.61 -7.19
C ALA A 124 -17.38 -5.72 -6.68
N LYS A 125 -17.90 -4.62 -6.11
CA LYS A 125 -19.32 -4.46 -5.79
C LYS A 125 -19.85 -3.16 -6.37
N LEU A 126 -20.99 -3.24 -7.05
CA LEU A 126 -21.69 -2.08 -7.58
C LEU A 126 -22.31 -1.27 -6.43
N PHE A 127 -21.87 -0.03 -6.24
CA PHE A 127 -22.44 0.86 -5.24
C PHE A 127 -23.74 1.49 -5.71
N ALA A 128 -23.76 2.02 -6.93
CA ALA A 128 -24.92 2.68 -7.52
C ALA A 128 -24.89 2.57 -9.05
N LYS A 129 -26.06 2.69 -9.67
CA LYS A 129 -26.25 2.79 -11.13
C LYS A 129 -27.30 3.85 -11.40
N GLY A 130 -27.04 4.74 -12.36
CA GLY A 130 -27.96 5.81 -12.74
C GLY A 130 -27.55 6.48 -14.04
N GLU A 131 -28.21 7.58 -14.37
CA GLU A 131 -27.99 8.39 -15.56
C GLU A 131 -27.67 9.83 -15.14
N ALA A 132 -26.73 10.48 -15.84
CA ALA A 132 -26.39 11.88 -15.64
C ALA A 132 -26.96 12.72 -16.79
N TYR A 133 -27.74 13.74 -16.45
CA TYR A 133 -28.33 14.68 -17.41
C TYR A 133 -27.59 16.02 -17.31
N LEU A 134 -27.10 16.52 -18.44
CA LEU A 134 -26.41 17.80 -18.50
C LEU A 134 -27.40 18.90 -18.95
N PRO A 135 -27.30 20.12 -18.39
CA PRO A 135 -28.08 21.25 -18.90
C PRO A 135 -27.68 21.58 -20.34
N VAL A 136 -28.68 21.98 -21.14
CA VAL A 136 -28.51 22.45 -22.52
C VAL A 136 -28.17 23.94 -22.51
#